data_AF-A0A2D0IJJ3-F1
#
_entry.id   AF-A0A2D0IJJ3-F1
#
_cell.length_a   1.000
_cell.length_b   1.000
_cell.length_c   1.000
_cell.angle_alpha   90.00
_cell.angle_beta   90.00
_cell.angle_gamma   90.00
#
_symmetry.space_group_name_H-M   'P 1'
#
loop_
_entity.id
_entity.type
_entity.pdbx_description
1 polymer ?
#
loop_
_entity_poly.entity_id
_entity_poly.type
_entity_poly.pdbx_seq_one_letter_code
_entity_poly.pdbx_strand_id
1 'polypeptide(L)' 'MINLPKGQAFALLEGGQLWKIRMPLPTGDDDDALMPASLQNIAEHMRRHYRTSENWWEEKG' A
#
# COMPACT_ATOMS: atom_id res chain seq x y z
N MET A 1 6.12 15.66 12.66
CA MET A 1 5.89 15.65 11.20
C MET A 1 6.77 14.55 10.62
N ILE A 2 6.19 13.54 9.97
CA ILE A 2 6.97 12.41 9.42
C ILE A 2 7.32 12.78 7.97
N ASN A 3 8.56 13.22 7.73
CA ASN A 3 9.01 13.57 6.37
C ASN A 3 9.44 12.31 5.63
N LEU A 4 8.50 11.64 4.95
CA LEU A 4 8.85 10.55 4.04
C LEU A 4 9.25 11.14 2.67
N PRO A 5 10.41 10.73 2.14
CA PRO A 5 10.74 10.98 0.73
C PRO A 5 9.65 10.43 -0.18
N LYS A 6 9.45 11.08 -1.34
CA LYS A 6 8.52 10.60 -2.37
C LYS A 6 8.80 9.12 -2.69
N GLY A 7 7.74 8.33 -2.78
CA GLY A 7 7.85 6.89 -3.02
C GLY A 7 8.22 6.07 -1.78
N GLN A 8 8.15 6.61 -0.56
CA GLN A 8 8.30 5.81 0.67
C GLN A 8 6.99 5.79 1.45
N ALA A 9 6.67 4.64 2.04
CA ALA A 9 5.52 4.44 2.91
C ALA A 9 5.87 3.52 4.09
N PHE A 10 5.08 3.61 5.15
CA PHE A 10 5.09 2.63 6.23
C PHE A 10 3.86 1.73 6.09
N ALA A 11 4.06 0.42 6.26
CA ALA A 11 2.99 -0.56 6.26
C ALA A 11 3.15 -1.50 7.45
N LEU A 12 2.04 -2.00 7.95
CA LEU A 12 2.02 -3.09 8.94
C LEU A 12 1.80 -4.38 8.17
N LEU A 13 2.77 -5.29 8.22
CA LEU A 13 2.71 -6.63 7.59
C LEU A 13 2.95 -7.70 8.66
N GLU A 14 2.72 -8.98 8.33
CA GLU A 14 3.04 -10.11 9.21
C GLU A 14 2.51 -9.95 10.66
N GLY A 15 1.24 -9.60 10.82
CA GLY A 15 0.62 -9.47 12.15
C GLY A 15 1.02 -8.21 12.92
N GLY A 16 1.39 -7.13 12.24
CA GLY A 16 1.61 -5.82 12.86
C GLY A 16 3.07 -5.35 12.92
N GLN A 17 3.99 -6.07 12.26
CA GLN A 17 5.36 -5.62 12.13
C GLN A 17 5.43 -4.40 11.20
N LEU A 18 6.13 -3.35 11.62
CA LEU A 18 6.30 -2.14 10.83
C LEU A 18 7.37 -2.33 9.75
N TRP A 19 6.98 -2.14 8.49
CA TRP A 19 7.84 -2.19 7.33
C TRP A 19 7.91 -0.83 6.64
N LYS A 20 9.11 -0.49 6.16
CA LYS A 20 9.33 0.68 5.30
C LYS A 20 9.36 0.22 3.84
N ILE A 21 8.30 0.53 3.10
CA ILE A 21 8.13 0.13 1.70
C ILE A 21 8.62 1.24 0.77
N ARG A 22 9.25 0.85 -0.35
CA ARG A 22 9.55 1.74 -1.47
C ARG A 22 8.59 1.46 -2.62
N MET A 23 7.85 2.49 -3.02
CA MET A 23 7.03 2.51 -4.22
C MET A 23 7.89 2.99 -5.39
N PRO A 24 7.77 2.39 -6.57
CA PRO A 24 8.40 2.91 -7.77
C PRO A 24 7.86 4.33 -8.03
N LEU A 25 8.74 5.24 -8.39
CA LEU A 25 8.30 6.54 -8.89
C LEU A 25 7.82 6.34 -10.33
N PRO A 26 6.74 7.03 -10.75
CA PRO A 26 6.39 7.10 -12.16
C PRO A 26 7.63 7.50 -12.95
N THR A 27 8.13 6.61 -13.81
CA THR A 27 8.99 7.02 -14.92
C THR A 27 8.10 7.85 -15.85
N GLY A 28 8.62 8.90 -16.48
CA GLY A 28 7.84 9.75 -17.41
C GLY A 28 7.41 9.06 -18.70
N ASP A 29 7.34 7.72 -18.67
CA ASP A 29 6.89 6.86 -19.74
C ASP A 29 5.41 6.54 -19.44
N ASP A 30 4.53 7.02 -20.31
CA ASP A 30 3.08 6.81 -20.19
C ASP A 30 2.67 5.33 -20.37
N ASP A 31 3.59 4.43 -20.78
CA ASP A 31 3.35 3.01 -21.02
C ASP A 31 3.88 2.08 -19.91
N ASP A 32 4.10 2.58 -18.68
CA ASP A 32 4.42 1.70 -17.54
C ASP A 32 3.21 0.80 -17.24
N ALA A 33 3.27 -0.45 -17.69
CA ALA A 33 2.22 -1.46 -17.52
C ALA A 33 1.88 -1.75 -16.04
N LEU A 34 2.78 -1.43 -15.10
CA LEU A 34 2.54 -1.58 -13.66
C LEU A 34 1.94 -0.31 -13.03
N MET A 35 1.92 0.81 -13.76
CA MET A 35 1.38 2.07 -13.30
C MET A 35 -0.14 2.14 -13.54
N PRO A 36 -0.95 2.24 -12.47
CA PRO A 36 -2.39 2.37 -12.62
C PRO A 36 -2.77 3.77 -13.12
N ALA A 37 -3.82 3.83 -13.94
CA ALA A 37 -4.31 5.08 -14.54
C ALA A 37 -4.68 6.17 -13.52
N SER A 38 -5.06 5.80 -12.28
CA SER A 38 -5.34 6.75 -11.21
C SER A 38 -5.16 6.12 -9.82
N LEU A 39 -4.95 6.97 -8.81
CA LEU A 39 -4.96 6.55 -7.40
C LEU A 39 -6.33 6.00 -6.97
N GLN A 40 -7.43 6.46 -7.59
CA GLN A 40 -8.78 5.96 -7.32
C GLN A 40 -8.90 4.49 -7.74
N ASN A 41 -8.34 4.10 -8.89
CA ASN A 41 -8.34 2.70 -9.33
C ASN A 41 -7.61 1.80 -8.33
N ILE A 42 -6.49 2.28 -7.76
CA ILE A 42 -5.78 1.56 -6.68
C ILE A 42 -6.69 1.40 -5.48
N ALA A 43 -7.32 2.48 -5.01
CA ALA A 43 -8.20 2.44 -3.84
C ALA A 43 -9.42 1.53 -4.04
N GLU A 44 -10.02 1.51 -5.23
CA GLU A 44 -11.11 0.60 -5.58
C GLU A 44 -10.65 -0.86 -5.64
N HIS A 45 -9.49 -1.12 -6.26
CA HIS A 45 -8.90 -2.44 -6.26
C HIS A 45 -8.60 -2.91 -4.84
N MET A 46 -7.98 -2.07 -4.02
CA MET A 46 -7.78 -2.33 -2.59
C MET A 46 -9.12 -2.67 -1.94
N ARG A 47 -10.15 -1.82 -2.01
CA ARG A 47 -11.47 -2.11 -1.39
C ARG A 47 -12.09 -3.42 -1.85
N ARG A 48 -11.98 -3.78 -3.14
CA ARG A 48 -12.51 -5.04 -3.67
C ARG A 48 -11.75 -6.27 -3.17
N HIS A 49 -10.43 -6.15 -3.03
CA HIS A 49 -9.56 -7.24 -2.59
C HIS A 49 -9.26 -7.21 -1.09
N TYR A 50 -9.69 -6.15 -0.39
CA TYR A 50 -9.62 -5.98 1.05
C TYR A 50 -10.62 -6.95 1.67
N ARG A 51 -10.22 -8.22 1.77
CA ARG A 51 -10.81 -9.13 2.74
C ARG A 51 -10.46 -8.53 4.08
N THR A 52 -11.48 -8.06 4.78
CA THR A 52 -11.32 -7.57 6.13
C THR A 52 -10.65 -8.64 6.97
N SER A 53 -9.39 -8.42 7.33
CA SER A 53 -8.84 -9.03 8.55
C SER A 53 -9.46 -8.31 9.74
N GLU A 54 -10.79 -8.32 9.85
CA GLU A 54 -11.54 -7.64 10.92
C GLU A 54 -11.21 -8.19 12.32
N ASN A 55 -10.39 -9.26 12.43
CA ASN A 55 -10.00 -9.88 13.70
C ASN A 55 -8.48 -10.07 13.89
N TRP A 56 -7.59 -9.40 13.15
CA TRP A 56 -6.14 -9.66 13.30
C TRP A 56 -5.57 -9.26 14.69
N TRP A 57 -6.29 -8.46 15.48
CA TRP A 57 -5.90 -8.05 16.84
C TRP A 57 -6.56 -8.86 17.97
N GLU A 58 -7.59 -9.68 17.69
CA GLU A 58 -8.24 -10.53 18.72
C GLU A 58 -7.59 -11.92 18.85
N GLU A 59 -6.72 -12.32 17.90
CA GLU A 59 -6.04 -13.62 17.93
C GLU A 59 -4.74 -13.61 18.77
N LYS A 60 -4.70 -12.77 19.80
CA LYS A 60 -3.69 -12.79 20.87
C LYS A 60 -4.41 -12.95 22.22
N GLY A 61 -5.13 -14.07 22.34
CA GLY A 61 -5.52 -14.68 23.62
C GLY A 61 -4.57 -15.82 23.96
#